data_AF-A0A409WFL5-F1
#
_entry.id   AF-A0A409WFL5-F1
#
_cell.length_a   1.000
_cell.length_b   1.000
_cell.length_c   1.000
_cell.angle_alpha   90.00
_cell.angle_beta   90.00
_cell.angle_gamma   90.00
#
_symmetry.space_group_name_H-M   'P 1'
#
loop_
_entity.id
_entity.type
_entity.pdbx_description
1 polymer ?
#
loop_
_entity_poly.entity_id
_entity_poly.type
_entity_poly.pdbx_seq_one_letter_code
_entity_poly.pdbx_strand_id
1 'polypeptide(L)'
;MVLTHLLYFILLQPNTGPFASFLRLLEVEDLQCSATIYNIINQAATDNLDGSMVFSLQREKVHDVYAVLCSAKPNMFSVTEAVKKELIGHLLDILSSIHRHHIRFHWLKNNNSHAKFWEDEDMIYIHDESPEPNDIDAGTSASSNHTTVQDGVSNTRRSARLALESDPGSR
;
A
#
# COMPACT_ATOMS: atom_id res chain seq x y z
N MET A 1 -8.43 7.15 -31.20
CA MET A 1 -7.51 6.61 -30.17
C MET A 1 -7.41 7.59 -28.99
N VAL A 2 -8.46 7.75 -28.18
CA VAL A 2 -8.51 8.81 -27.13
C VAL A 2 -8.73 8.24 -25.73
N LEU A 3 -9.03 6.94 -25.59
CA LEU A 3 -9.35 6.35 -24.29
C LEU A 3 -8.13 6.04 -23.39
N THR A 4 -6.92 5.97 -23.94
CA THR A 4 -5.70 5.67 -23.15
C THR A 4 -5.16 6.86 -22.37
N HIS A 5 -5.56 8.09 -22.72
CA HIS A 5 -5.13 9.27 -21.95
C HIS A 5 -6.00 9.49 -20.71
N LEU A 6 -7.27 9.10 -20.73
CA LEU A 6 -8.19 9.30 -19.60
C LEU A 6 -7.87 8.41 -18.37
N LEU A 7 -7.37 7.18 -18.59
CA LEU A 7 -6.83 6.33 -17.51
C LEU A 7 -5.46 6.81 -17.00
N TYR A 8 -4.69 7.51 -17.83
CA TYR A 8 -3.46 8.20 -17.40
C TYR A 8 -3.76 9.48 -16.59
N PHE A 9 -4.95 10.07 -16.78
CA PHE A 9 -5.39 11.33 -16.19
C PHE A 9 -5.74 11.24 -14.69
N ILE A 10 -6.16 10.07 -14.18
CA ILE A 10 -6.41 9.85 -12.75
C ILE A 10 -5.09 9.65 -11.97
N LEU A 11 -3.99 9.32 -12.68
CA LEU A 11 -2.64 9.17 -12.10
C LEU A 11 -1.85 10.47 -11.96
N LEU A 12 -2.36 11.59 -12.49
CA LEU A 12 -1.57 12.79 -12.78
C LEU A 12 -1.56 13.82 -11.61
N GLN A 13 -2.55 13.80 -10.73
CA GLN A 13 -2.45 14.38 -9.39
C GLN A 13 -3.11 13.45 -8.39
N PRO A 14 -2.33 12.71 -7.58
CA PRO A 14 -2.94 11.96 -6.50
C PRO A 14 -3.62 12.96 -5.59
N ASN A 15 -4.94 12.86 -5.49
CA ASN A 15 -5.73 13.69 -4.58
C ASN A 15 -5.68 13.15 -3.15
N THR A 16 -5.14 11.95 -2.95
CA THR A 16 -5.03 11.26 -1.67
C THR A 16 -3.74 10.44 -1.59
N GLY A 17 -3.31 10.11 -0.38
CA GLY A 17 -2.15 9.27 -0.12
C GLY A 17 -0.84 10.04 0.12
N PRO A 18 0.26 9.32 0.37
CA PRO A 18 1.51 9.93 0.81
C PRO A 18 2.14 10.81 -0.27
N PHE A 19 2.01 10.45 -1.55
CA PHE A 19 2.50 11.30 -2.65
C PHE A 19 1.67 12.58 -2.81
N ALA A 20 0.35 12.53 -2.60
CA ALA A 20 -0.49 13.73 -2.56
C ALA A 20 -0.05 14.69 -1.45
N SER A 21 0.10 14.17 -0.22
CA SER A 21 0.54 14.96 0.93
C SER A 21 1.94 15.54 0.72
N PHE A 22 2.85 14.76 0.14
CA PHE A 22 4.19 15.21 -0.24
C PHE A 22 4.15 16.40 -1.20
N LEU A 23 3.34 16.33 -2.26
CA LEU A 23 3.18 17.43 -3.22
C LEU A 23 2.54 18.67 -2.61
N ARG A 24 1.55 18.50 -1.71
CA ARG A 24 0.92 19.63 -1.01
C ARG A 24 1.89 20.37 -0.09
N LEU A 25 2.75 19.66 0.62
CA LEU A 25 3.79 20.28 1.46
C LEU A 25 4.80 21.10 0.66
N LEU A 26 4.96 20.78 -0.63
CA LEU A 26 5.80 21.51 -1.57
C LEU A 26 5.03 22.55 -2.39
N GLU A 27 3.74 22.75 -2.09
CA GLU A 27 2.84 23.66 -2.81
C GLU A 27 2.82 23.40 -4.33
N VAL A 28 2.90 22.12 -4.73
CA VAL A 28 2.94 21.72 -6.15
C VAL A 28 1.54 21.52 -6.69
N GLU A 29 1.05 22.54 -7.39
CA GLU A 29 -0.23 22.49 -8.12
C GLU A 29 -0.05 22.16 -9.61
N ASP A 30 1.15 22.39 -10.15
CA ASP A 30 1.45 22.13 -11.55
C ASP A 30 1.63 20.64 -11.85
N LEU A 31 0.91 20.19 -12.87
CA LEU A 31 0.88 18.80 -13.29
C LEU A 31 2.24 18.32 -13.81
N GLN A 32 2.92 19.16 -14.59
CA GLN A 32 4.20 18.82 -15.17
C GLN A 32 5.28 18.70 -14.08
N CYS A 33 5.23 19.57 -13.08
CA CYS A 33 6.09 19.53 -11.91
C CYS A 33 5.85 18.26 -11.07
N SER A 34 4.58 17.92 -10.80
CA SER A 34 4.19 16.67 -10.12
C SER A 34 4.78 15.44 -10.83
N ALA A 35 4.58 15.32 -12.14
CA ALA A 35 5.12 14.22 -12.94
C ALA A 35 6.67 14.18 -12.90
N THR A 36 7.32 15.34 -12.94
CA THR A 36 8.79 15.43 -12.85
C THR A 36 9.30 14.91 -11.51
N ILE A 37 8.66 15.31 -10.40
CA ILE A 37 9.02 14.84 -9.05
C ILE A 37 8.82 13.34 -8.94
N TYR A 38 7.68 12.83 -9.41
CA TYR A 38 7.41 11.39 -9.42
C TYR A 38 8.48 10.60 -10.16
N ASN A 39 8.89 11.07 -11.35
CA ASN A 39 9.92 10.41 -12.14
C ASN A 39 11.28 10.42 -11.44
N ILE A 40 11.65 11.54 -10.80
CA ILE A 40 12.90 11.62 -10.02
C ILE A 40 12.87 10.63 -8.86
N ILE A 41 11.76 10.55 -8.12
CA ILE A 41 11.60 9.60 -7.01
C ILE A 41 11.75 8.16 -7.50
N ASN A 42 11.06 7.78 -8.57
CA ASN A 42 11.13 6.41 -9.09
C ASN A 42 12.52 6.04 -9.59
N GLN A 43 13.18 6.95 -10.32
CA GLN A 43 14.53 6.71 -10.81
C GLN A 43 15.49 6.55 -9.63
N ALA A 44 15.49 7.50 -8.69
CA ALA A 44 16.35 7.44 -7.51
C ALA A 44 16.05 6.21 -6.64
N ALA A 45 14.80 5.80 -6.51
CA ALA A 45 14.42 4.57 -5.80
C ALA A 45 15.04 3.34 -6.46
N THR A 46 14.96 3.25 -7.80
CA THR A 46 15.51 2.13 -8.57
C THR A 46 17.04 2.09 -8.50
N ASP A 47 17.68 3.26 -8.43
CA ASP A 47 19.14 3.37 -8.36
C ASP A 47 19.70 3.07 -6.97
N ASN A 48 18.95 3.35 -5.90
CA ASN A 48 19.44 3.27 -4.51
C ASN A 48 18.90 2.09 -3.70
N LEU A 49 17.75 1.52 -4.06
CA LEU A 49 17.12 0.43 -3.32
C LEU A 49 17.42 -0.93 -3.96
N ASP A 50 17.49 -1.96 -3.13
CA ASP A 50 17.78 -3.32 -3.57
C ASP A 50 16.52 -4.18 -3.45
N GLY A 51 16.08 -4.76 -4.56
CA GLY A 51 14.93 -5.65 -4.59
C GLY A 51 15.12 -6.97 -3.82
N SER A 52 16.37 -7.40 -3.60
CA SER A 52 16.68 -8.61 -2.83
C SER A 52 16.42 -8.42 -1.33
N MET A 53 16.64 -7.21 -0.82
CA MET A 53 16.47 -6.84 0.58
C MET A 53 15.03 -6.43 0.88
N VAL A 54 14.66 -6.44 2.16
CA VAL A 54 13.39 -5.85 2.62
C VAL A 54 13.58 -4.37 2.93
N PHE A 55 12.58 -3.54 2.61
CA PHE A 55 12.68 -2.08 2.74
C PHE A 55 13.04 -1.59 4.16
N SER A 56 12.63 -2.32 5.21
CA SER A 56 12.94 -1.95 6.60
C SER A 56 14.44 -1.89 6.91
N LEU A 57 15.27 -2.62 6.16
CA LEU A 57 16.72 -2.63 6.27
C LEU A 57 17.42 -1.54 5.43
N GLN A 58 16.64 -0.76 4.67
CA GLN A 58 17.14 0.24 3.74
C GLN A 58 16.51 1.61 4.00
N ARG A 59 16.00 1.86 5.21
CA ARG A 59 15.31 3.11 5.57
C ARG A 59 16.22 4.33 5.47
N GLU A 60 17.51 4.15 5.68
CA GLU A 60 18.53 5.19 5.52
C GLU A 60 18.60 5.71 4.08
N LYS A 61 18.25 4.88 3.08
CA LYS A 61 18.22 5.26 1.66
C LYS A 61 17.16 6.30 1.32
N VAL A 62 16.19 6.54 2.20
CA VAL A 62 15.25 7.64 2.06
C VAL A 62 15.97 8.99 2.02
N HIS A 63 17.05 9.14 2.80
CA HIS A 63 17.85 10.37 2.80
C HIS A 63 18.62 10.56 1.49
N ASP A 64 19.12 9.47 0.90
CA ASP A 64 19.81 9.50 -0.40
C ASP A 64 18.85 10.00 -1.49
N VAL A 65 17.62 9.47 -1.54
CA VAL A 65 16.58 9.92 -2.48
C VAL A 65 16.19 11.38 -2.23
N TYR A 66 16.05 11.79 -0.96
CA TYR A 66 15.75 13.18 -0.62
C TYR A 66 16.85 14.14 -1.08
N ALA A 67 18.13 13.77 -0.94
CA ALA A 67 19.25 14.57 -1.42
C ALA A 67 19.25 14.75 -2.95
N VAL A 68 18.84 13.72 -3.70
CA VAL A 68 18.66 13.82 -5.17
C VAL A 68 17.56 14.82 -5.51
N LEU A 69 16.43 14.81 -4.80
CA LEU A 69 15.34 15.77 -4.98
C LEU A 69 15.78 17.20 -4.69
N CYS A 70 16.50 17.43 -3.58
CA CYS A 70 17.08 18.74 -3.25
C CYS A 70 18.03 19.24 -4.33
N SER A 71 18.83 18.34 -4.91
CA SER A 71 19.78 18.69 -5.97
C SER A 71 19.07 19.03 -7.29
N ALA A 72 18.00 18.30 -7.63
CA ALA A 72 17.24 18.50 -8.85
C ALA A 72 16.33 19.75 -8.79
N LYS A 73 15.82 20.10 -7.61
CA LYS A 73 14.84 21.19 -7.41
C LYS A 73 15.17 22.02 -6.15
N PRO A 74 16.34 22.68 -6.07
CA PRO A 74 16.81 23.32 -4.84
C PRO A 74 15.84 24.35 -4.26
N ASN A 75 15.20 25.14 -5.11
CA ASN A 75 14.25 26.18 -4.67
C ASN A 75 13.01 25.60 -3.99
N MET A 76 12.55 24.40 -4.39
CA MET A 76 11.34 23.78 -3.83
C MET A 76 11.62 23.10 -2.48
N PHE A 77 12.85 22.65 -2.26
CA PHE A 77 13.24 21.95 -1.05
C PHE A 77 13.98 22.85 -0.04
N SER A 78 13.96 24.18 -0.26
CA SER A 78 14.39 25.19 0.72
C SER A 78 13.30 25.40 1.77
N VAL A 79 13.00 24.35 2.53
CA VAL A 79 11.91 24.30 3.51
C VAL A 79 12.43 24.33 4.95
N THR A 80 11.54 24.58 5.91
CA THR A 80 11.90 24.51 7.33
C THR A 80 12.22 23.07 7.76
N GLU A 81 13.01 22.89 8.82
CA GLU A 81 13.35 21.55 9.33
C GLU A 81 12.11 20.75 9.78
N ALA A 82 11.02 21.42 10.18
CA ALA A 82 9.75 20.76 10.48
C ALA A 82 9.13 20.15 9.22
N VAL A 83 8.98 20.94 8.15
CA VAL A 83 8.45 20.49 6.87
C VAL A 83 9.33 19.40 6.25
N LYS A 84 10.66 19.53 6.36
CA LYS A 84 11.60 18.49 5.91
C LYS A 84 11.37 17.15 6.59
N LYS A 85 11.10 17.12 7.90
CA LYS A 85 10.78 15.87 8.62
C LYS A 85 9.49 15.23 8.10
N GLU A 86 8.47 16.04 7.84
CA GLU A 86 7.20 15.56 7.27
C GLU A 86 7.38 15.03 5.84
N LEU A 87 8.14 15.75 5.00
CA LEU A 87 8.49 15.31 3.65
C LEU A 87 9.23 13.97 3.67
N ILE A 88 10.20 13.79 4.57
CA ILE A 88 10.92 12.52 4.72
C ILE A 88 9.97 11.41 5.17
N GLY A 89 9.02 11.69 6.05
CA GLY A 89 7.99 10.74 6.48
C GLY A 89 7.15 10.24 5.30
N HIS A 90 6.62 11.16 4.49
CA HIS A 90 5.88 10.78 3.29
C HIS A 90 6.74 10.09 2.23
N LEU A 91 8.00 10.52 2.06
CA LEU A 91 8.93 9.89 1.14
C LEU A 91 9.23 8.44 1.55
N LEU A 92 9.32 8.15 2.85
CA LEU A 92 9.48 6.79 3.35
C LEU A 92 8.30 5.90 2.93
N ASP A 93 7.07 6.38 3.06
CA ASP A 93 5.86 5.63 2.67
C ASP A 93 5.80 5.41 1.15
N ILE A 94 6.15 6.45 0.37
CA ILE A 94 6.22 6.37 -1.10
C ILE A 94 7.25 5.31 -1.51
N LEU A 95 8.47 5.39 -0.96
CA LEU A 95 9.56 4.46 -1.29
C LEU A 95 9.28 3.03 -0.83
N SER A 96 8.61 2.85 0.31
CA SER A 96 8.13 1.54 0.76
C SER A 96 7.18 0.92 -0.26
N SER A 97 6.25 1.71 -0.79
CA SER A 97 5.32 1.25 -1.84
C SER A 97 6.03 0.95 -3.16
N ILE A 98 6.92 1.83 -3.61
CA ILE A 98 7.70 1.62 -4.84
C ILE A 98 8.56 0.36 -4.72
N HIS A 99 9.22 0.18 -3.58
CA HIS A 99 10.05 -0.98 -3.32
C HIS A 99 9.24 -2.27 -3.38
N ARG A 100 8.10 -2.32 -2.68
CA ARG A 100 7.26 -3.52 -2.63
C ARG A 100 6.70 -3.91 -3.99
N HIS A 101 6.09 -2.97 -4.71
CA HIS A 101 5.27 -3.27 -5.89
C HIS A 101 6.04 -3.22 -7.21
N HIS A 102 7.15 -2.47 -7.26
CA HIS A 102 7.95 -2.35 -8.47
C HIS A 102 9.29 -3.07 -8.30
N ILE A 103 10.14 -2.62 -7.38
CA ILE A 103 11.54 -3.09 -7.33
C ILE A 103 11.62 -4.57 -6.91
N ARG A 104 11.08 -4.91 -5.74
CA ARG A 104 11.09 -6.27 -5.19
C ARG A 104 10.24 -7.22 -6.03
N PHE A 105 9.09 -6.78 -6.51
CA PHE A 105 8.25 -7.58 -7.39
C PHE A 105 9.00 -7.97 -8.67
N HIS A 106 9.63 -7.01 -9.36
CA HIS A 106 10.42 -7.31 -10.56
C HIS A 106 11.66 -8.15 -10.25
N TRP A 107 12.35 -7.89 -9.14
CA TRP A 107 13.48 -8.72 -8.71
C TRP A 107 13.07 -10.16 -8.46
N LEU A 108 11.95 -10.39 -7.76
CA LEU A 108 11.40 -11.72 -7.54
C LEU A 108 11.05 -12.37 -8.88
N LYS A 109 10.33 -11.69 -9.76
CA LYS A 109 9.96 -12.24 -11.09
C LYS A 109 11.17 -12.66 -11.93
N ASN A 110 12.25 -11.87 -11.90
CA ASN A 110 13.44 -12.12 -12.70
C ASN A 110 14.35 -13.20 -12.11
N ASN A 111 14.38 -13.35 -10.78
CA ASN A 111 15.26 -14.31 -10.09
C ASN A 111 14.54 -15.60 -9.67
N ASN A 112 13.21 -15.63 -9.65
CA ASN A 112 12.39 -16.82 -9.44
C ASN A 112 11.82 -17.36 -10.76
N SER A 113 12.66 -17.59 -11.78
CA SER A 113 12.24 -18.41 -12.94
C SER A 113 11.84 -19.85 -12.56
N HIS A 114 11.92 -20.22 -11.27
CA HIS A 114 11.38 -21.44 -10.67
C HIS A 114 10.22 -21.26 -9.66
N ALA A 115 9.79 -20.04 -9.31
CA ALA A 115 8.64 -19.87 -8.41
C ALA A 115 7.38 -19.48 -9.22
N LYS A 116 6.64 -20.50 -9.63
CA LYS A 116 5.18 -20.39 -9.70
C LYS A 116 4.67 -19.97 -8.31
N PHE A 117 3.55 -19.25 -8.28
CA PHE A 117 2.83 -18.75 -7.10
C PHE A 117 3.33 -17.42 -6.57
N TRP A 118 2.79 -16.32 -7.13
CA TRP A 118 2.02 -15.30 -6.41
C TRP A 118 1.09 -14.59 -7.41
N GLU A 119 0.42 -15.35 -8.28
CA GLU A 119 -0.82 -14.88 -8.89
C GLU A 119 -1.93 -15.14 -7.86
N ASP A 120 -2.81 -14.15 -7.70
CA ASP A 120 -3.99 -14.10 -6.81
C ASP A 120 -3.75 -13.56 -5.40
N GLU A 121 -3.71 -12.23 -5.28
CA GLU A 121 -4.54 -11.45 -4.34
C GLU A 121 -4.26 -9.96 -4.55
N ASP A 122 -4.88 -9.39 -5.60
CA ASP A 122 -5.34 -8.00 -5.65
C ASP A 122 -6.35 -7.90 -6.80
N MET A 123 -7.42 -8.70 -6.70
CA MET A 123 -8.65 -8.47 -7.44
C MET A 123 -9.18 -7.10 -6.99
N ILE A 124 -9.10 -6.15 -7.91
CA ILE A 124 -9.71 -4.82 -7.82
C ILE A 124 -11.20 -5.03 -7.54
N TYR A 125 -11.63 -4.82 -6.29
CA TYR A 125 -13.03 -4.66 -5.94
C TYR A 125 -13.50 -3.32 -6.51
N ILE A 126 -13.92 -3.31 -7.77
CA ILE A 126 -14.79 -2.27 -8.29
C ILE A 126 -16.17 -2.58 -7.68
N HIS A 127 -16.53 -1.86 -6.62
CA HIS A 127 -17.92 -1.76 -6.22
C HIS A 127 -18.68 -1.11 -7.37
N ASP A 128 -19.31 -1.95 -8.20
CA ASP A 128 -20.34 -1.54 -9.15
C ASP A 128 -21.59 -1.20 -8.33
N GLU A 129 -21.69 0.06 -7.89
CA GLU A 129 -22.97 0.64 -7.51
C GLU A 129 -23.74 0.94 -8.81
N SER A 130 -24.69 0.07 -9.12
CA SER A 130 -25.77 0.40 -10.05
C SER A 130 -27.11 -0.14 -9.51
N PRO A 131 -28.22 0.61 -9.66
CA PRO A 131 -29.33 0.62 -8.70
C PRO A 131 -30.53 -0.26 -9.10
N GLU A 132 -31.22 -0.78 -8.07
CA GLU A 132 -32.69 -1.05 -7.93
C GLU A 132 -33.44 -1.92 -8.98
N PRO A 133 -34.51 -2.70 -8.63
CA PRO A 133 -35.76 -2.17 -8.04
C PRO A 133 -36.64 -3.06 -7.11
N ASN A 134 -37.40 -2.36 -6.25
CA ASN A 134 -38.76 -2.52 -5.70
C ASN A 134 -39.48 -3.89 -5.51
N ASP A 135 -40.09 -3.98 -4.31
CA ASP A 135 -41.40 -4.54 -3.88
C ASP A 135 -41.68 -6.04 -4.17
N ILE A 136 -42.28 -6.84 -3.27
CA ILE A 136 -43.70 -6.85 -2.88
C ILE A 136 -43.92 -7.57 -1.53
N ASP A 137 -44.91 -7.06 -0.79
CA ASP A 137 -45.56 -7.44 0.47
C ASP A 137 -46.28 -8.83 0.50
N ALA A 138 -46.47 -9.38 1.72
CA ALA A 138 -47.66 -10.12 2.21
C ALA A 138 -47.36 -11.31 3.17
N GLY A 139 -47.99 -11.30 4.35
CA GLY A 139 -48.63 -12.51 4.90
C GLY A 139 -48.23 -13.03 6.29
N THR A 140 -49.00 -12.63 7.29
CA THR A 140 -49.08 -13.11 8.69
C THR A 140 -49.38 -14.62 8.84
N SER A 141 -48.76 -15.33 9.82
CA SER A 141 -49.47 -16.10 10.89
C SER A 141 -48.59 -17.06 11.74
N ALA A 142 -48.67 -16.83 13.06
CA ALA A 142 -48.84 -17.76 14.19
C ALA A 142 -47.86 -18.92 14.52
N SER A 143 -47.18 -18.73 15.66
CA SER A 143 -47.22 -19.54 16.91
C SER A 143 -46.79 -21.04 16.93
N SER A 144 -45.68 -21.28 17.66
CA SER A 144 -45.52 -22.14 18.86
C SER A 144 -44.44 -23.25 18.85
N ASN A 145 -43.48 -23.05 19.77
CA ASN A 145 -42.75 -23.97 20.67
C ASN A 145 -41.96 -25.17 20.11
N HIS A 146 -40.61 -25.10 20.22
CA HIS A 146 -39.83 -26.08 20.98
C HIS A 146 -38.43 -25.54 21.33
N THR A 147 -38.05 -25.66 22.61
CA THR A 147 -36.76 -25.35 23.23
C THR A 147 -35.64 -26.24 22.68
N THR A 148 -34.38 -25.78 22.66
CA THR A 148 -33.15 -26.37 23.29
C THR A 148 -31.87 -25.91 22.56
N VAL A 149 -30.79 -25.65 23.34
CA VAL A 149 -29.35 -25.54 22.98
C VAL A 149 -28.88 -24.14 22.54
N GLN A 150 -28.42 -23.29 23.48
CA GLN A 150 -27.03 -23.09 23.97
C GLN A 150 -26.10 -22.28 23.05
N ASP A 151 -25.67 -21.15 23.61
CA ASP A 151 -24.39 -20.41 23.50
C ASP A 151 -23.44 -20.68 22.32
N GLY A 152 -22.97 -19.59 21.71
CA GLY A 152 -21.80 -19.66 20.84
C GLY A 152 -21.42 -18.39 20.12
N VAL A 153 -21.21 -17.28 20.83
CA VAL A 153 -20.43 -16.14 20.33
C VAL A 153 -19.00 -16.63 20.06
N SER A 154 -18.73 -17.11 18.85
CA SER A 154 -17.39 -17.58 18.46
C SER A 154 -16.57 -16.40 17.95
N ASN A 155 -16.16 -15.57 18.91
CA ASN A 155 -14.96 -14.76 18.80
C ASN A 155 -13.82 -15.62 19.38
N THR A 156 -13.03 -16.30 18.56
CA THR A 156 -11.83 -17.00 19.03
C THR A 156 -10.73 -16.91 17.99
N ARG A 157 -9.98 -15.81 18.06
CA ARG A 157 -8.60 -15.72 17.56
C ARG A 157 -7.78 -16.81 18.26
N ARG A 158 -7.56 -17.87 17.50
CA ARG A 158 -6.77 -19.05 17.79
C ARG A 158 -5.33 -18.63 18.12
N SER A 159 -5.01 -18.54 19.41
CA SER A 159 -3.63 -18.54 19.90
C SER A 159 -3.16 -19.98 19.98
N ALA A 160 -2.55 -20.48 18.91
CA ALA A 160 -1.85 -21.76 18.90
C ALA A 160 -0.36 -21.49 19.11
N ARG A 161 0.09 -21.56 20.37
CA ARG A 161 1.52 -21.75 20.69
C ARG A 161 1.68 -23.23 21.05
N LEU A 162 1.92 -24.03 20.02
CA LEU A 162 2.25 -25.44 20.17
C LEU A 162 3.60 -25.59 20.84
N ALA A 163 3.61 -26.52 21.78
CA ALA A 163 4.74 -27.07 22.48
C ALA A 163 5.74 -27.71 21.49
N LEU A 164 7.02 -27.61 21.83
CA LEU A 164 8.02 -28.57 21.41
C LEU A 164 8.58 -29.20 22.69
N GLU A 165 8.37 -30.51 22.75
CA GLU A 165 8.80 -31.47 23.75
C GLU A 165 10.32 -31.48 23.96
N SER A 166 10.75 -31.80 25.18
CA SER A 166 11.33 -33.13 25.47
C SER A 166 11.83 -33.24 26.93
N ASP A 167 11.27 -34.23 27.63
CA ASP A 167 11.67 -34.90 28.89
C ASP A 167 13.16 -35.36 28.91
N PRO A 168 13.76 -36.01 29.94
CA PRO A 168 13.39 -36.28 31.35
C PRO A 168 14.50 -35.91 32.38
N GLY A 169 14.17 -35.88 33.68
CA GLY A 169 15.19 -35.66 34.72
C GLY A 169 14.75 -36.09 36.13
N SER A 170 15.12 -37.31 36.49
CA SER A 170 14.96 -37.96 37.79
C SER A 170 15.34 -37.09 39.01
N ARG A 171 14.49 -37.06 40.03
CA ARG A 171 14.71 -37.67 41.36
C ARG A 171 13.62 -37.28 42.34
#